data_AF-A0A7K0BST4-F1
#
_entry.id   AF-A0A7K0BST4-F1
#
_cell.length_a   1.000
_cell.length_b   1.000
_cell.length_c   1.000
_cell.angle_alpha   90.00
_cell.angle_beta   90.00
_cell.angle_gamma   90.00
#
_symmetry.space_group_name_H-M   'P 1'
#
loop_
_entity.id
_entity.type
_entity.pdbx_description
1 polymer ?
#
loop_
_entity_poly.entity_id
_entity_poly.type
_entity_poly.pdbx_seq_one_letter_code
_entity_poly.pdbx_strand_id
1 'polypeptide(L)'
;MVRRAGPGARMERSGLGQADALRARWRDDLAVTGRRLNALFLLVADLRLLGVTCWMVSPGNADPTLRVRVAPERELSVLVIEAGGRWSYVWGKSAAMPIDDPMTAAALIARAAR
;
A
#
# COMPACT_ATOMS: atom_id res chain seq x y z
N MET A 1 -13.93 46.87 -36.66
CA MET A 1 -14.91 46.08 -35.89
C MET A 1 -14.14 45.21 -34.90
N VAL A 2 -14.04 45.62 -33.63
CA VAL A 2 -13.19 44.95 -32.63
C VAL A 2 -14.01 43.84 -31.95
N ARG A 3 -13.66 42.56 -32.20
CA ARG A 3 -14.25 41.42 -31.48
C ARG A 3 -13.64 41.34 -30.09
N ARG A 4 -14.42 41.68 -29.05
CA ARG A 4 -14.09 41.41 -27.65
C ARG A 4 -14.14 39.91 -27.39
N ALA A 5 -13.03 39.33 -26.94
CA ALA A 5 -13.01 37.98 -26.38
C ALA A 5 -13.83 37.97 -25.08
N GLY A 6 -14.86 37.13 -25.03
CA GLY A 6 -15.73 36.98 -23.87
C GLY A 6 -15.04 36.27 -22.69
N PRO A 7 -15.50 36.49 -21.45
CA PRO A 7 -14.87 35.99 -20.21
C PRO A 7 -14.90 34.46 -20.01
N GLY A 8 -15.51 33.69 -20.92
CA GLY A 8 -15.66 32.23 -20.81
C GLY A 8 -14.37 31.42 -20.95
N ALA A 9 -13.36 31.94 -21.68
CA ALA A 9 -12.12 31.20 -21.94
C ALA A 9 -11.18 31.08 -20.72
N ARG A 10 -11.40 31.87 -19.66
CA ARG A 10 -10.56 31.87 -18.45
C ARG A 10 -11.02 30.83 -17.42
N MET A 11 -12.28 30.40 -17.49
CA MET A 11 -12.90 29.50 -16.53
C MET A 11 -12.70 28.02 -16.90
N GLU A 12 -12.68 27.69 -18.20
CA GLU A 12 -12.43 26.32 -18.67
C GLU A 12 -10.98 25.84 -18.44
N ARG A 13 -10.00 26.77 -18.50
CA ARG A 13 -8.58 26.42 -18.26
C ARG A 13 -8.28 26.06 -16.80
N SER A 14 -9.03 26.59 -15.83
CA SER A 14 -8.81 26.24 -14.42
C SER A 14 -9.44 24.89 -14.05
N GLY A 15 -10.58 24.53 -14.65
CA GLY A 15 -11.24 23.24 -14.45
C GLY A 15 -10.46 22.07 -15.06
N LEU A 16 -9.87 22.25 -16.25
CA LEU A 16 -8.98 21.26 -16.87
C LEU A 16 -7.71 21.02 -16.05
N GLY A 17 -7.09 22.10 -15.54
CA GLY A 17 -5.92 22.00 -14.66
C GLY A 17 -6.21 21.29 -13.32
N GLN A 18 -7.39 21.48 -12.73
CA GLN A 18 -7.80 20.76 -11.51
C GLN A 18 -8.06 19.28 -11.77
N ALA A 19 -8.71 18.94 -12.90
CA ALA A 19 -8.96 17.55 -13.26
C ALA A 19 -7.65 16.79 -13.54
N ASP A 20 -6.68 17.42 -14.19
CA ASP A 20 -5.38 16.80 -14.46
C ASP A 20 -4.53 16.64 -13.19
N ALA A 21 -4.55 17.61 -12.28
CA ALA A 21 -3.92 17.47 -10.97
C ALA A 21 -4.56 16.34 -10.14
N LEU A 22 -5.89 16.20 -10.18
CA LEU A 22 -6.59 15.10 -9.52
C LEU A 22 -6.22 13.74 -10.12
N ARG A 23 -6.16 13.64 -11.44
CA ARG A 23 -5.73 12.41 -12.14
C ARG A 23 -4.29 12.05 -11.83
N ALA A 24 -3.39 13.03 -11.76
CA ALA A 24 -2.00 12.80 -11.37
C ALA A 24 -1.91 12.25 -9.95
N ARG A 25 -2.61 12.88 -9.00
CA ARG A 25 -2.69 12.40 -7.60
C ARG A 25 -3.22 10.97 -7.52
N TRP A 26 -4.29 10.65 -8.24
CA TRP A 26 -4.82 9.29 -8.28
C TRP A 26 -3.84 8.29 -8.85
N ARG A 27 -3.07 8.63 -9.89
CA ARG A 27 -2.05 7.71 -10.41
C ARG A 27 -0.98 7.42 -9.37
N ASP A 28 -0.52 8.44 -8.65
CA ASP A 28 0.48 8.29 -7.60
C ASP A 28 -0.07 7.45 -6.44
N ASP A 29 -1.27 7.77 -5.96
CA ASP A 29 -1.95 7.02 -4.89
C ASP A 29 -2.18 5.55 -5.27
N LEU A 30 -2.60 5.29 -6.52
CA LEU A 30 -2.82 3.94 -7.05
C LEU A 30 -1.51 3.18 -7.25
N ALA A 31 -0.43 3.84 -7.66
CA ALA A 31 0.89 3.23 -7.80
C ALA A 31 1.45 2.81 -6.44
N VAL A 32 1.33 3.68 -5.44
CA VAL A 32 1.72 3.41 -4.05
C VAL A 32 0.90 2.25 -3.48
N THR A 33 -0.44 2.30 -3.64
CA THR A 33 -1.35 1.24 -3.17
C THR A 33 -1.08 -0.09 -3.88
N GLY A 34 -0.90 -0.07 -5.20
CA GLY A 34 -0.58 -1.25 -5.99
C GLY A 34 0.74 -1.89 -5.56
N ARG A 35 1.76 -1.09 -5.24
CA ARG A 35 3.03 -1.59 -4.70
C ARG A 35 2.87 -2.23 -3.32
N ARG A 36 2.08 -1.62 -2.41
CA ARG A 36 1.73 -2.22 -1.11
C ARG A 36 1.06 -3.58 -1.29
N LEU A 37 0.02 -3.64 -2.13
CA LEU A 37 -0.71 -4.88 -2.41
C LEU A 37 0.19 -5.95 -2.98
N ASN A 38 1.02 -5.62 -3.98
CA ASN A 38 1.95 -6.59 -4.58
C ASN A 38 2.92 -7.16 -3.53
N ALA A 39 3.52 -6.31 -2.70
CA ALA A 39 4.41 -6.76 -1.63
C ALA A 39 3.69 -7.66 -0.61
N LEU A 40 2.46 -7.31 -0.21
CA LEU A 40 1.66 -8.11 0.71
C LEU A 40 1.26 -9.46 0.10
N PHE A 41 0.91 -9.52 -1.20
CA PHE A 41 0.58 -10.76 -1.88
C PHE A 41 1.76 -11.73 -1.97
N LEU A 42 2.97 -11.22 -2.26
CA LEU A 42 4.19 -12.04 -2.22
C LEU A 42 4.42 -12.61 -0.82
N LEU A 43 4.28 -11.78 0.21
CA LEU A 43 4.40 -12.24 1.60
C LEU A 43 3.33 -13.28 1.99
N VAL A 44 2.10 -13.15 1.47
CA VAL A 44 1.05 -14.18 1.64
C VAL A 44 1.52 -15.52 1.07
N ALA A 45 2.07 -15.52 -0.15
CA ALA A 45 2.54 -16.75 -0.77
C ALA A 45 3.60 -17.45 0.09
N ASP A 46 4.60 -16.70 0.56
CA ASP A 46 5.70 -17.23 1.37
C ASP A 46 5.22 -17.72 2.75
N LEU A 47 4.33 -16.98 3.43
CA LEU A 47 3.73 -17.42 4.68
C LEU A 47 2.93 -18.72 4.51
N ARG A 48 2.20 -18.85 3.39
CA ARG A 48 1.45 -20.08 3.09
C ARG A 48 2.37 -21.26 2.80
N LEU A 49 3.49 -21.06 2.14
CA LEU A 49 4.53 -22.09 1.96
C LEU A 49 5.09 -22.59 3.30
N LEU A 50 5.15 -21.71 4.31
CA LEU A 50 5.56 -22.05 5.68
C LEU A 50 4.43 -22.59 6.56
N GLY A 51 3.22 -22.78 6.02
CA GLY A 51 2.06 -23.29 6.74
C GLY A 51 1.43 -22.29 7.71
N VAL A 52 1.68 -20.99 7.53
CA VAL A 52 1.15 -19.93 8.40
C VAL A 52 -0.19 -19.41 7.86
N THR A 53 -1.20 -19.38 8.73
CA THR A 53 -2.53 -18.84 8.39
C THR A 53 -2.49 -17.31 8.36
N CYS A 54 -2.88 -16.73 7.22
CA CYS A 54 -2.92 -15.29 7.02
C CYS A 54 -4.04 -14.87 6.04
N TRP A 55 -4.49 -13.61 6.15
CA TRP A 55 -5.51 -12.99 5.28
C TRP A 55 -5.31 -11.48 5.17
N MET A 56 -5.58 -10.93 4.00
CA MET A 56 -5.52 -9.48 3.80
C MET A 56 -6.77 -8.80 4.34
N VAL A 57 -6.58 -7.59 4.84
CA VAL A 57 -7.64 -6.67 5.26
C VAL A 57 -7.40 -5.33 4.59
N SER A 58 -8.38 -4.87 3.81
CA SER A 58 -8.35 -3.58 3.13
C SER A 58 -9.58 -2.77 3.52
N PRO A 59 -9.50 -1.96 4.59
CA PRO A 59 -10.59 -1.05 4.95
C PRO A 59 -10.71 0.02 3.86
N GLY A 60 -11.93 0.42 3.49
CA GLY A 60 -12.18 1.27 2.32
C GLY A 60 -11.39 2.58 2.24
N ASN A 61 -10.91 3.10 3.38
CA ASN A 61 -10.13 4.35 3.47
C ASN A 61 -8.78 4.18 4.17
N ALA A 62 -8.27 2.95 4.34
CA ALA A 62 -7.00 2.70 5.03
C ALA A 62 -6.04 1.87 4.19
N ASP A 63 -4.75 1.92 4.51
CA ASP A 63 -3.76 1.10 3.84
C ASP A 63 -4.08 -0.39 4.01
N PRO A 64 -3.87 -1.20 2.95
CA PRO A 64 -4.03 -2.63 3.05
C PRO A 64 -3.05 -3.19 4.08
N THR A 65 -3.54 -4.12 4.89
CA THR A 65 -2.75 -4.82 5.90
C THR A 65 -2.89 -6.32 5.73
N LEU A 66 -1.86 -7.06 6.12
CA LEU A 66 -1.92 -8.51 6.22
C LEU A 66 -2.08 -8.90 7.68
N ARG A 67 -3.10 -9.70 7.97
CA ARG A 67 -3.29 -10.32 9.28
C ARG A 67 -2.68 -11.71 9.26
N VAL A 68 -1.91 -12.02 10.27
CA VAL A 68 -1.22 -13.30 10.44
C VAL A 68 -1.61 -13.90 11.78
N ARG A 69 -2.11 -15.14 11.78
CA ARG A 69 -2.41 -15.88 13.01
C ARG A 69 -1.10 -16.38 13.61
N VAL A 70 -0.78 -15.92 14.83
CA VAL A 70 0.48 -16.24 15.52
C VAL A 70 0.30 -17.08 16.79
N ALA A 71 -0.93 -17.24 17.26
CA ALA A 71 -1.39 -18.21 18.25
C ALA A 71 -2.92 -18.30 18.13
N PRO A 72 -3.62 -19.30 18.71
CA PRO A 72 -5.08 -19.46 18.55
C PRO A 72 -5.88 -18.17 18.71
N GLU A 73 -5.56 -17.37 19.73
CA GLU A 73 -6.22 -16.10 20.08
C GLU A 73 -5.36 -14.85 19.80
N ARG A 74 -4.25 -14.99 19.06
CA ARG A 74 -3.30 -13.90 18.82
C ARG A 74 -3.03 -13.71 17.34
N GLU A 75 -3.14 -12.45 16.92
CA GLU A 75 -2.91 -12.04 15.54
C GLU A 75 -1.89 -10.92 15.48
N LEU A 76 -1.13 -10.91 14.39
CA LEU A 76 -0.14 -9.90 14.06
C LEU A 76 -0.61 -9.15 12.81
N SER A 77 -0.56 -7.82 12.86
CA SER A 77 -0.67 -6.99 11.64
C SER A 77 0.70 -6.81 11.01
N VAL A 78 0.76 -7.00 9.70
CA VAL A 78 1.89 -6.62 8.86
C VAL A 78 1.42 -5.51 7.92
N LEU A 79 2.17 -4.43 7.86
CA LEU A 79 1.96 -3.32 6.93
C LEU A 79 3.14 -3.20 5.97
N VAL A 80 2.92 -2.52 4.86
CA VAL A 80 3.99 -2.13 3.94
C VAL A 80 4.08 -0.61 3.93
N ILE A 81 5.22 -0.10 4.38
CA ILE A 81 5.48 1.34 4.47
C ILE A 81 6.62 1.74 3.54
N GLU A 82 6.60 2.99 3.10
CA GLU A 82 7.74 3.65 2.46
C GLU A 82 8.30 4.68 3.44
N ALA A 83 9.60 4.57 3.74
CA ALA A 83 10.32 5.52 4.57
C ALA A 83 11.68 5.80 3.93
N GLY A 84 11.97 7.08 3.65
CA GLY A 84 13.23 7.50 3.03
C GLY A 84 13.48 6.86 1.65
N GLY A 85 12.44 6.60 0.87
CA GLY A 85 12.52 5.96 -0.45
C GLY A 85 12.75 4.45 -0.41
N ARG A 86 12.72 3.82 0.78
CA ARG A 86 12.81 2.37 0.94
C ARG A 86 11.47 1.80 1.40
N TRP A 87 11.11 0.68 0.80
CA TRP A 87 9.89 -0.06 1.09
C TRP A 87 10.18 -1.22 2.03
N SER A 88 9.39 -1.35 3.09
CA SER A 88 9.58 -2.38 4.11
C SER A 88 8.26 -2.97 4.58
N TYR A 89 8.25 -4.28 4.83
CA TYR A 89 7.31 -4.92 5.73
C TYR A 89 7.57 -4.44 7.16
N VAL A 90 6.52 -4.12 7.90
CA VAL A 90 6.61 -3.78 9.32
C VAL A 90 5.58 -4.52 10.14
N TRP A 91 5.98 -5.00 11.32
CA TRP A 91 5.09 -5.72 12.22
C TRP A 91 5.53 -5.60 13.69
N GLY A 92 4.60 -5.90 14.60
CA GLY A 92 4.86 -5.86 16.04
C GLY A 92 5.19 -4.44 16.53
N LYS A 93 6.09 -4.34 17.53
CA LYS A 93 6.46 -3.04 18.12
C LYS A 93 7.38 -2.20 17.24
N SER A 94 8.19 -2.83 16.39
CA SER A 94 9.20 -2.15 15.56
C SER A 94 9.98 -3.09 14.61
N ALA A 95 9.50 -4.31 14.36
CA ALA A 95 10.20 -5.20 13.44
C ALA A 95 9.97 -4.72 12.00
N ALA A 96 11.04 -4.70 11.20
CA ALA A 96 10.98 -4.27 9.82
C ALA A 96 11.89 -5.14 8.95
N MET A 97 11.45 -5.43 7.72
CA MET A 97 12.25 -6.11 6.70
C MET A 97 12.00 -5.47 5.34
N PRO A 98 13.05 -5.19 4.54
CA PRO A 98 12.89 -4.77 3.16
C PRO A 98 11.98 -5.70 2.32
N ILE A 99 11.22 -5.14 1.37
CA ILE A 99 10.26 -5.92 0.55
C ILE A 99 10.90 -6.76 -0.57
N ASP A 100 12.20 -6.62 -0.80
CA ASP A 100 12.98 -7.37 -1.80
C ASP A 100 13.31 -8.80 -1.34
N ASP A 101 13.15 -9.11 -0.05
CA ASP A 101 13.31 -10.46 0.51
C ASP A 101 12.06 -10.90 1.31
N PRO A 102 10.95 -11.23 0.63
CA PRO A 102 9.69 -11.59 1.27
C PRO A 102 9.77 -12.92 2.04
N MET A 103 10.59 -13.87 1.59
CA MET A 103 10.75 -15.17 2.26
C MET A 103 11.42 -15.02 3.63
N THR A 104 12.47 -14.19 3.74
CA THR A 104 13.09 -13.92 5.04
C THR A 104 12.11 -13.22 5.98
N ALA A 105 11.34 -12.25 5.48
CA ALA A 105 10.27 -11.62 6.28
C ALA A 105 9.24 -12.66 6.76
N ALA A 106 8.79 -13.55 5.87
CA ALA A 106 7.87 -14.63 6.19
C ALA A 106 8.43 -15.56 7.27
N ALA A 107 9.70 -15.96 7.16
CA ALA A 107 10.36 -16.82 8.14
C ALA A 107 10.45 -16.17 9.53
N LEU A 108 10.76 -14.87 9.61
CA LEU A 108 10.80 -14.13 10.86
C LEU A 108 9.41 -13.99 11.50
N ILE A 109 8.39 -13.73 10.69
CA ILE A 109 7.00 -13.67 11.14
C ILE A 109 6.51 -15.05 11.60
N ALA A 110 6.81 -16.11 10.84
CA ALA A 110 6.44 -17.49 11.17
C ALA A 110 7.09 -17.95 12.49
N ARG A 111 8.32 -17.51 12.78
CA ARG A 111 8.96 -17.78 14.07
C ARG A 111 8.23 -17.11 15.24
N ALA A 112 7.59 -15.97 15.02
CA ALA A 112 6.73 -15.35 16.03
C ALA A 112 5.34 -16.04 16.16
N ALA A 113 5.00 -16.91 15.20
CA ALA A 113 3.75 -17.66 15.13
C ALA A 113 3.81 -19.07 15.77
N ARG A 114 5.01 -19.48 16.19
CA ARG A 114 5.27 -20.74 16.91
C ARG A 114 5.58 -20.42 18.36
#